data_AF-A0AAN6BTH1-F1
#
_entry.id   AF-A0AAN6BTH1-F1
#
_cell.length_a   1.000
_cell.length_b   1.000
_cell.length_c   1.000
_cell.angle_alpha   90.00
_cell.angle_beta   90.00
_cell.angle_gamma   90.00
#
_symmetry.space_group_name_H-M   'P 1'
#
loop_
_entity.id
_entity.type
_entity.pdbx_description
1 polymer ?
#
loop_
_entity_poly.entity_id
_entity_poly.type
_entity_poly.pdbx_seq_one_letter_code
_entity_poly.pdbx_strand_id
1 'polypeptide(L)'
;MKAYCFLSLLSLSGLAVARTLNIVAHQDDDILFQNPDILNDIAAGRHVRTVYLTAGDAGRDSQYWTSRQAGAMQAYAAMAGMPNVWDESDIGVEGKDIPVYSLRDRDISLAFMHMPDGSIDGDGFASTGHESLEKLWKGKIDSIRTVDESGTSYTRSDLIETLAQIINDFRPDWINSQDYVHPYGSGDHSDHTSAGLFANEGAKESRFQGNVMAYRGYPTKDEPANVAGSDLDRKKAAFYTYGNYDSVACSSDQLCAGTDYEKWLLRQYIANNE
;
A
#
# COMPACT_ATOMS: atom_id res chain seq x y z
N MET A 1 -59.22 -6.97 -29.81
CA MET A 1 -57.93 -6.33 -29.50
C MET A 1 -57.12 -7.29 -28.66
N LYS A 2 -56.00 -7.82 -29.18
CA LYS A 2 -55.09 -8.72 -28.44
C LYS A 2 -54.09 -7.85 -27.69
N ALA A 3 -54.10 -7.90 -26.37
CA ALA A 3 -53.13 -7.23 -25.53
C ALA A 3 -51.81 -8.02 -25.56
N TYR A 4 -50.75 -7.38 -26.08
CA TYR A 4 -49.39 -7.89 -25.96
C TYR A 4 -48.84 -7.45 -24.60
N CYS A 5 -48.61 -8.41 -23.72
CA CYS A 5 -47.91 -8.18 -22.46
C CYS A 5 -46.41 -8.21 -22.75
N PHE A 6 -45.77 -7.04 -22.85
CA PHE A 6 -44.31 -6.93 -22.86
C PHE A 6 -43.81 -7.21 -21.45
N LEU A 7 -43.25 -8.40 -21.21
CA LEU A 7 -42.39 -8.64 -20.05
C LEU A 7 -41.05 -7.94 -20.32
N SER A 8 -40.80 -6.82 -19.64
CA SER A 8 -39.48 -6.22 -19.57
C SER A 8 -38.64 -7.06 -18.61
N LEU A 9 -37.69 -7.82 -19.14
CA LEU A 9 -36.65 -8.47 -18.35
C LEU A 9 -35.71 -7.38 -17.82
N LEU A 10 -35.91 -6.95 -16.59
CA LEU A 10 -34.87 -6.26 -15.82
C LEU A 10 -33.78 -7.30 -15.53
N SER A 11 -32.67 -7.22 -16.27
CA SER A 11 -31.44 -7.88 -15.86
C SER A 11 -31.01 -7.26 -14.53
N LEU A 12 -31.11 -8.03 -13.44
CA LEU A 12 -30.32 -7.74 -12.25
C LEU A 12 -28.86 -8.01 -12.62
N SER A 13 -28.20 -7.02 -13.22
CA SER A 13 -26.76 -6.90 -13.08
C SER A 13 -26.50 -6.76 -11.58
N GLY A 14 -26.01 -7.82 -10.93
CA GLY A 14 -25.49 -7.71 -9.58
C GLY A 14 -24.51 -6.53 -9.57
N LEU A 15 -24.73 -5.58 -8.65
CA LEU A 15 -23.80 -4.46 -8.49
C LEU A 15 -22.42 -5.08 -8.24
N ALA A 16 -21.49 -4.89 -9.18
CA ALA A 16 -20.12 -5.32 -8.99
C ALA A 16 -19.59 -4.64 -7.73
N VAL A 17 -19.01 -5.42 -6.83
CA VAL A 17 -18.41 -4.86 -5.62
C VAL A 17 -17.18 -4.06 -6.05
N ALA A 18 -17.16 -2.80 -5.62
CA ALA A 18 -16.08 -1.85 -5.82
C ALA A 18 -14.73 -2.42 -5.36
N ARG A 19 -13.67 -2.20 -6.14
CA ARG A 19 -12.32 -2.75 -5.88
C ARG A 19 -11.30 -1.63 -5.73
N THR A 20 -10.61 -1.60 -4.59
CA THR A 20 -9.55 -0.62 -4.29
C THR A 20 -8.20 -1.34 -4.24
N LEU A 21 -7.24 -0.83 -4.99
CA LEU A 21 -5.84 -1.28 -4.97
C LEU A 21 -4.96 -0.19 -4.38
N ASN A 22 -4.27 -0.48 -3.29
CA ASN A 22 -3.24 0.39 -2.73
C ASN A 22 -1.87 -0.16 -3.11
N ILE A 23 -0.96 0.67 -3.60
CA ILE A 23 0.42 0.29 -3.88
C ILE A 23 1.30 1.21 -3.04
N VAL A 24 2.07 0.63 -2.12
CA VAL A 24 2.84 1.39 -1.13
C VAL A 24 4.27 0.91 -0.94
N ALA A 25 5.17 1.79 -0.54
CA ALA A 25 6.54 1.47 -0.21
C ALA A 25 6.65 0.51 0.99
N HIS A 26 6.10 0.90 2.15
CA HIS A 26 6.30 0.22 3.43
C HIS A 26 4.98 -0.17 4.13
N GLN A 27 5.09 -1.10 5.09
CA GLN A 27 4.00 -1.82 5.75
C GLN A 27 3.06 -0.94 6.60
N ASP A 28 3.46 0.29 6.90
CA ASP A 28 2.71 1.28 7.67
C ASP A 28 2.13 2.42 6.84
N ASP A 29 2.61 2.63 5.62
CA ASP A 29 2.31 3.84 4.85
C ASP A 29 0.84 4.01 4.52
N ASP A 30 0.18 2.93 4.11
CA ASP A 30 -1.24 2.93 3.81
C ASP A 30 -2.07 3.16 5.09
N ILE A 31 -1.62 2.57 6.20
CA ILE A 31 -2.27 2.73 7.52
C ILE A 31 -2.13 4.17 8.02
N LEU A 32 -0.97 4.79 7.81
CA LEU A 32 -0.62 6.10 8.34
C LEU A 32 -1.07 7.26 7.44
N PHE A 33 -0.97 7.13 6.11
CA PHE A 33 -1.20 8.24 5.17
C PHE A 33 -2.42 8.05 4.26
N GLN A 34 -2.95 6.84 4.10
CA GLN A 34 -4.14 6.56 3.26
C GLN A 34 -5.41 6.27 4.07
N ASN A 35 -5.33 6.14 5.39
CA ASN A 35 -6.50 6.19 6.27
C ASN A 35 -6.91 7.63 6.58
N PRO A 36 -8.23 7.91 6.75
CA PRO A 36 -9.34 6.95 6.90
C PRO A 36 -9.96 6.36 5.62
N ASP A 37 -9.47 6.65 4.42
CA ASP A 37 -10.14 6.17 3.19
C ASP A 37 -10.16 4.64 3.07
N ILE A 38 -9.06 3.95 3.39
CA ILE A 38 -9.03 2.47 3.38
C ILE A 38 -9.98 1.89 4.43
N LEU A 39 -10.01 2.46 5.64
CA LEU A 39 -10.99 2.11 6.68
C LEU A 39 -12.44 2.24 6.19
N ASN A 40 -12.72 3.26 5.39
CA ASN A 40 -14.05 3.49 4.83
C ASN A 40 -14.37 2.51 3.70
N ASP A 41 -13.39 2.16 2.86
CA ASP A 41 -13.52 1.14 1.82
C ASP A 41 -13.81 -0.26 2.42
N ILE A 42 -13.08 -0.64 3.48
CA ILE A 42 -13.30 -1.89 4.21
C ILE A 42 -14.69 -1.91 4.86
N ALA A 43 -15.13 -0.80 5.45
CA ALA A 43 -16.46 -0.70 6.07
C ALA A 43 -17.59 -0.74 5.03
N ALA A 44 -17.35 -0.24 3.82
CA ALA A 44 -18.28 -0.32 2.69
C ALA A 44 -18.32 -1.71 2.03
N GLY A 45 -17.49 -2.66 2.49
CA GLY A 45 -17.42 -4.02 1.95
C GLY A 45 -16.76 -4.09 0.57
N ARG A 46 -15.89 -3.13 0.22
CA ARG A 46 -15.11 -3.16 -1.02
C ARG A 46 -14.09 -4.30 -1.00
N HIS A 47 -13.71 -4.77 -2.18
CA HIS A 47 -12.56 -5.66 -2.31
C HIS A 47 -11.30 -4.81 -2.22
N VAL A 48 -10.47 -5.04 -1.21
CA VAL A 48 -9.26 -4.24 -0.96
C VAL A 48 -8.03 -5.10 -1.16
N ARG A 49 -7.08 -4.62 -1.96
CA ARG A 49 -5.73 -5.19 -2.03
C ARG A 49 -4.71 -4.12 -1.73
N THR A 50 -3.71 -4.44 -0.92
CA THR A 50 -2.54 -3.57 -0.71
C THR A 50 -1.28 -4.32 -1.13
N VAL A 51 -0.46 -3.69 -1.97
CA VAL A 51 0.82 -4.21 -2.45
C VAL A 51 1.93 -3.40 -1.82
N TYR A 52 2.77 -4.05 -1.03
CA TYR A 52 3.96 -3.48 -0.42
C TYR A 52 5.16 -3.75 -1.30
N LEU A 53 5.78 -2.69 -1.84
CA LEU A 53 6.91 -2.81 -2.75
C LEU A 53 8.17 -3.28 -2.01
N THR A 54 8.43 -2.73 -0.82
CA THR A 54 9.61 -3.08 -0.05
C THR A 54 9.28 -3.97 1.14
N ALA A 55 10.29 -4.62 1.71
CA ALA A 55 10.21 -5.28 3.01
C ALA A 55 10.18 -4.29 4.18
N GLY A 56 10.51 -3.01 3.94
CA GLY A 56 10.69 -2.05 5.03
C GLY A 56 11.71 -2.53 6.05
N ASP A 57 12.77 -3.20 5.59
CA ASP A 57 13.76 -3.83 6.45
C ASP A 57 14.66 -2.81 7.15
N ALA A 58 14.76 -1.58 6.64
CA ALA A 58 15.64 -0.53 7.18
C ALA A 58 17.09 -1.02 7.39
N GLY A 59 17.55 -1.94 6.53
CA GLY A 59 18.85 -2.61 6.62
C GLY A 59 18.98 -3.65 7.74
N ARG A 60 17.89 -4.01 8.41
CA ARG A 60 17.84 -4.96 9.54
C ARG A 60 17.54 -6.39 9.06
N ASP A 61 17.50 -7.31 10.02
CA ASP A 61 17.31 -8.74 9.75
C ASP A 61 15.86 -9.11 9.39
N SER A 62 15.68 -10.38 9.04
CA SER A 62 14.37 -10.92 8.67
C SER A 62 13.37 -10.94 9.80
N GLN A 63 13.82 -11.01 11.06
CA GLN A 63 12.92 -10.93 12.19
C GLN A 63 12.24 -9.56 12.25
N TYR A 64 12.96 -8.49 11.92
CA TYR A 64 12.41 -7.14 11.88
C TYR A 64 11.32 -6.97 10.80
N TRP A 65 11.65 -7.23 9.54
CA TRP A 65 10.69 -6.98 8.45
C TRP A 65 9.50 -7.96 8.45
N THR A 66 9.70 -9.22 8.84
CA THR A 66 8.57 -10.16 8.97
C THR A 66 7.64 -9.76 10.12
N SER A 67 8.17 -9.16 11.19
CA SER A 67 7.33 -8.59 12.26
C SER A 67 6.46 -7.45 11.73
N ARG A 68 7.02 -6.52 10.96
CA ARG A 68 6.25 -5.43 10.32
C ARG A 68 5.13 -5.96 9.41
N GLN A 69 5.42 -6.98 8.59
CA GLN A 69 4.43 -7.67 7.76
C GLN A 69 3.29 -8.26 8.61
N ALA A 70 3.62 -8.97 9.70
CA ALA A 70 2.63 -9.49 10.63
C ALA A 70 1.79 -8.36 11.28
N GLY A 71 2.41 -7.21 11.55
CA GLY A 71 1.74 -5.99 12.01
C GLY A 71 0.69 -5.46 11.03
N ALA A 72 1.04 -5.38 9.74
CA ALA A 72 0.11 -4.96 8.70
C ALA A 72 -1.08 -5.93 8.59
N MET A 73 -0.82 -7.25 8.58
CA MET A 73 -1.86 -8.27 8.59
C MET A 73 -2.77 -8.16 9.81
N GLN A 74 -2.20 -7.98 11.01
CA GLN A 74 -2.98 -7.80 12.23
C GLN A 74 -3.82 -6.52 12.22
N ALA A 75 -3.29 -5.42 11.66
CA ALA A 75 -4.01 -4.17 11.51
C ALA A 75 -5.18 -4.31 10.53
N TYR A 76 -4.99 -4.92 9.36
CA TYR A 76 -6.07 -5.14 8.39
C TYR A 76 -7.18 -6.06 8.93
N ALA A 77 -6.82 -7.13 9.64
CA ALA A 77 -7.80 -7.98 10.31
C ALA A 77 -8.62 -7.19 11.34
N ALA A 78 -7.96 -6.34 12.13
CA ALA A 78 -8.63 -5.46 13.11
C ALA A 78 -9.53 -4.40 12.44
N MET A 79 -9.06 -3.75 11.36
CA MET A 79 -9.86 -2.80 10.56
C MET A 79 -11.13 -3.46 10.01
N ALA A 80 -11.04 -4.73 9.62
CA ALA A 80 -12.17 -5.50 9.15
C ALA A 80 -13.06 -6.05 10.28
N GLY A 81 -12.62 -6.03 11.53
CA GLY A 81 -13.31 -6.68 12.64
C GLY A 81 -13.32 -8.21 12.53
N MET A 82 -12.26 -8.78 11.95
CA MET A 82 -12.11 -10.22 11.71
C MET A 82 -10.98 -10.82 12.55
N PRO A 83 -10.99 -12.15 12.79
CA PRO A 83 -9.82 -12.86 13.28
C PRO A 83 -8.62 -12.68 12.34
N ASN A 84 -7.41 -12.59 12.91
CA ASN A 84 -6.16 -12.51 12.14
C ASN A 84 -5.77 -13.89 11.58
N VAL A 85 -6.51 -14.34 10.57
CA VAL A 85 -6.34 -15.65 9.94
C VAL A 85 -6.36 -15.48 8.43
N TRP A 86 -5.26 -15.86 7.79
CA TRP A 86 -4.99 -15.59 6.39
C TRP A 86 -4.67 -16.87 5.64
N ASP A 87 -5.08 -16.93 4.38
CA ASP A 87 -4.64 -17.95 3.44
C ASP A 87 -3.56 -17.36 2.54
N GLU A 88 -2.43 -18.07 2.44
CA GLU A 88 -1.28 -17.66 1.64
C GLU A 88 -1.37 -18.28 0.24
N SER A 89 -1.06 -17.47 -0.76
CA SER A 89 -0.87 -17.88 -2.16
C SER A 89 0.23 -17.02 -2.79
N ASP A 90 0.53 -17.26 -4.07
CA ASP A 90 1.34 -16.34 -4.88
C ASP A 90 0.43 -15.43 -5.72
N ILE A 91 0.88 -14.23 -6.09
CA ILE A 91 0.08 -13.29 -6.88
C ILE A 91 -0.13 -13.74 -8.33
N GLY A 92 0.74 -14.62 -8.84
CA GLY A 92 0.62 -15.24 -10.16
C GLY A 92 1.37 -14.53 -11.30
N VAL A 93 2.36 -13.69 -10.99
CA VAL A 93 3.21 -13.05 -12.03
C VAL A 93 4.39 -13.98 -12.36
N GLU A 94 4.51 -14.37 -13.63
CA GLU A 94 5.52 -15.34 -14.04
C GLU A 94 6.95 -14.90 -13.68
N GLY A 95 7.68 -15.77 -12.98
CA GLY A 95 9.07 -15.54 -12.59
C GLY A 95 9.27 -14.54 -11.44
N LYS A 96 8.18 -14.06 -10.80
CA LYS A 96 8.23 -13.20 -9.62
C LYS A 96 7.54 -13.91 -8.46
N ASP A 97 8.27 -14.12 -7.36
CA ASP A 97 7.69 -14.63 -6.12
C ASP A 97 7.13 -13.45 -5.32
N ILE A 98 5.81 -13.35 -5.22
CA ILE A 98 5.12 -12.26 -4.53
C ILE A 98 4.00 -12.89 -3.70
N PRO A 99 4.29 -13.26 -2.43
CA PRO A 99 3.30 -13.85 -1.56
C PRO A 99 2.12 -12.88 -1.33
N VAL A 100 0.91 -13.44 -1.44
CA VAL A 100 -0.36 -12.80 -1.17
C VAL A 100 -1.02 -13.50 -0.01
N TYR A 101 -1.38 -12.72 1.00
CA TYR A 101 -2.16 -13.17 2.14
C TYR A 101 -3.59 -12.67 1.96
N SER A 102 -4.57 -13.57 1.87
CA SER A 102 -5.99 -13.24 1.77
C SER A 102 -6.70 -13.50 3.11
N LEU A 103 -7.39 -12.49 3.65
CA LEU A 103 -8.06 -12.56 4.94
C LEU A 103 -9.27 -13.49 4.83
N ARG A 104 -9.39 -14.47 5.74
CA ARG A 104 -10.54 -15.38 5.69
C ARG A 104 -11.87 -14.63 5.90
N ASP A 105 -12.86 -15.05 5.13
CA ASP A 105 -14.24 -14.53 5.14
C ASP A 105 -14.38 -13.04 4.77
N ARG A 106 -13.36 -12.42 4.15
CA ARG A 106 -13.41 -11.05 3.61
C ARG A 106 -12.60 -10.92 2.32
N ASP A 107 -13.05 -10.04 1.42
CA ASP A 107 -12.33 -9.71 0.19
C ASP A 107 -11.18 -8.70 0.45
N ILE A 108 -10.27 -9.05 1.35
CA ILE A 108 -9.10 -8.23 1.71
C ILE A 108 -7.84 -9.06 1.48
N SER A 109 -6.85 -8.50 0.81
CA SER A 109 -5.56 -9.17 0.59
C SER A 109 -4.36 -8.24 0.68
N LEU A 110 -3.23 -8.75 1.17
CA LEU A 110 -1.97 -8.03 1.26
C LEU A 110 -0.91 -8.80 0.46
N ALA A 111 -0.19 -8.12 -0.43
CA ALA A 111 0.87 -8.68 -1.26
C ALA A 111 2.21 -8.04 -0.90
N PHE A 112 3.27 -8.83 -0.80
CA PHE A 112 4.58 -8.35 -0.35
C PHE A 112 5.65 -8.69 -1.39
N MET A 113 6.28 -7.67 -1.97
CA MET A 113 7.28 -7.85 -3.03
C MET A 113 8.73 -7.93 -2.50
N HIS A 114 8.93 -7.64 -1.21
CA HIS A 114 10.19 -7.81 -0.47
C HIS A 114 11.44 -7.15 -1.07
N MET A 115 11.32 -6.09 -1.87
CA MET A 115 12.51 -5.29 -2.27
C MET A 115 13.12 -4.59 -1.03
N PRO A 116 14.41 -4.27 -1.01
CA PRO A 116 15.03 -3.60 0.13
C PRO A 116 14.54 -2.16 0.29
N ASP A 117 14.49 -1.73 1.54
CA ASP A 117 14.29 -0.34 1.94
C ASP A 117 15.44 0.54 1.44
N GLY A 118 15.09 1.66 0.80
CA GLY A 118 16.00 2.61 0.18
C GLY A 118 16.64 3.60 1.15
N SER A 119 16.33 3.58 2.44
CA SER A 119 16.59 4.64 3.41
C SER A 119 15.94 5.98 3.03
N ILE A 120 16.02 6.96 3.93
CA ILE A 120 15.36 8.26 3.75
C ILE A 120 15.70 8.93 2.40
N ASP A 121 16.97 8.92 1.99
CA ASP A 121 17.48 9.63 0.81
C ASP A 121 17.79 8.71 -0.40
N GLY A 122 17.38 7.44 -0.34
CA GLY A 122 17.53 6.51 -1.48
C GLY A 122 18.92 5.88 -1.60
N ASP A 123 19.78 6.05 -0.61
CA ASP A 123 21.13 5.47 -0.58
C ASP A 123 21.14 3.95 -0.35
N GLY A 124 20.05 3.38 0.15
CA GLY A 124 19.96 1.98 0.58
C GLY A 124 20.88 1.67 1.74
N PHE A 125 20.92 0.40 2.15
CA PHE A 125 21.73 -0.06 3.27
C PHE A 125 22.87 -0.96 2.81
N ALA A 126 23.97 -0.99 3.57
CA ALA A 126 25.13 -1.84 3.23
C ALA A 126 24.76 -3.34 3.25
N SER A 127 23.84 -3.76 4.14
CA SER A 127 23.33 -5.13 4.24
C SER A 127 22.56 -5.58 2.99
N THR A 128 22.01 -4.63 2.23
CA THR A 128 21.24 -4.87 1.00
C THR A 128 22.00 -4.43 -0.25
N GLY A 129 23.33 -4.26 -0.16
CA GLY A 129 24.18 -3.86 -1.29
C GLY A 129 23.93 -2.44 -1.79
N HIS A 130 23.30 -1.59 -0.97
CA HIS A 130 22.88 -0.23 -1.34
C HIS A 130 21.90 -0.19 -2.52
N GLU A 131 21.13 -1.25 -2.75
CA GLU A 131 20.02 -1.24 -3.69
C GLU A 131 18.85 -0.44 -3.13
N SER A 132 18.12 0.28 -3.98
CA SER A 132 16.95 1.09 -3.60
C SER A 132 16.03 1.33 -4.79
N LEU A 133 14.74 1.59 -4.51
CA LEU A 133 13.76 1.91 -5.56
C LEU A 133 14.13 3.19 -6.30
N GLU A 134 14.68 4.20 -5.60
CA GLU A 134 15.11 5.45 -6.23
C GLU A 134 16.24 5.21 -7.24
N LYS A 135 17.24 4.40 -6.88
CA LYS A 135 18.35 4.06 -7.78
C LYS A 135 17.84 3.27 -8.99
N LEU A 136 16.92 2.33 -8.79
CA LEU A 136 16.30 1.58 -9.88
C LEU A 136 15.55 2.53 -10.83
N TRP A 137 14.72 3.41 -10.27
CA TRP A 137 13.95 4.39 -11.03
C TRP A 137 14.83 5.32 -11.85
N LYS A 138 15.93 5.80 -11.27
CA LYS A 138 16.91 6.70 -11.91
C LYS A 138 17.89 5.98 -12.85
N GLY A 139 17.79 4.66 -13.00
CA GLY A 139 18.72 3.86 -13.81
C GLY A 139 20.16 3.89 -13.29
N LYS A 140 20.33 3.98 -11.97
CA LYS A 140 21.63 3.93 -11.27
C LYS A 140 22.05 2.50 -10.92
N ILE A 141 21.09 1.59 -10.87
CA ILE A 141 21.29 0.14 -10.80
C ILE A 141 20.45 -0.50 -11.92
N ASP A 142 20.92 -1.61 -12.47
CA ASP A 142 20.22 -2.33 -13.54
C ASP A 142 19.04 -3.15 -13.01
N SER A 143 19.19 -3.67 -11.79
CA SER A 143 18.18 -4.47 -11.11
C SER A 143 18.22 -4.26 -9.60
N ILE A 144 17.09 -4.53 -8.94
CA ILE A 144 16.95 -4.67 -7.49
C ILE A 144 16.56 -6.11 -7.17
N ARG A 145 17.10 -6.69 -6.10
CA ARG A 145 16.85 -8.06 -5.64
C ARG A 145 16.11 -8.04 -4.31
N THR A 146 15.20 -8.99 -4.12
CA THR A 146 14.45 -9.14 -2.87
C THR A 146 15.34 -9.56 -1.70
N VAL A 147 14.95 -9.16 -0.48
CA VAL A 147 15.69 -9.50 0.75
C VAL A 147 15.35 -10.89 1.31
N ASP A 148 14.35 -11.55 0.74
CA ASP A 148 13.96 -12.91 1.09
C ASP A 148 14.79 -13.98 0.33
N GLU A 149 14.47 -15.25 0.57
CA GLU A 149 15.18 -16.37 -0.06
C GLU A 149 14.70 -16.68 -1.49
N SER A 150 13.66 -15.99 -1.99
CA SER A 150 13.11 -16.24 -3.33
C SER A 150 14.14 -15.96 -4.43
N GLY A 151 15.03 -15.00 -4.18
CA GLY A 151 15.98 -14.50 -5.15
C GLY A 151 15.33 -13.77 -6.33
N THR A 152 14.08 -13.34 -6.18
CA THR A 152 13.38 -12.51 -7.15
C THR A 152 14.15 -11.21 -7.38
N SER A 153 14.16 -10.74 -8.63
CA SER A 153 14.79 -9.48 -8.98
C SER A 153 13.98 -8.74 -10.03
N TYR A 154 14.08 -7.42 -10.04
CA TYR A 154 13.37 -6.55 -10.97
C TYR A 154 14.33 -5.57 -11.61
N THR A 155 14.30 -5.48 -12.94
CA THR A 155 14.72 -4.25 -13.62
C THR A 155 13.66 -3.17 -13.45
N ARG A 156 13.95 -1.93 -13.86
CA ARG A 156 12.94 -0.85 -13.86
C ARG A 156 11.73 -1.21 -14.73
N SER A 157 11.95 -1.77 -15.92
CA SER A 157 10.86 -2.19 -16.81
C SER A 157 10.09 -3.38 -16.23
N ASP A 158 10.79 -4.38 -15.68
CA ASP A 158 10.15 -5.53 -15.05
C ASP A 158 9.19 -5.12 -13.94
N LEU A 159 9.59 -4.15 -13.09
CA LEU A 159 8.75 -3.70 -11.98
C LEU A 159 7.48 -2.99 -12.49
N ILE A 160 7.60 -2.12 -13.50
CA ILE A 160 6.46 -1.45 -14.13
C ILE A 160 5.51 -2.49 -14.76
N GLU A 161 6.05 -3.45 -15.52
CA GLU A 161 5.26 -4.52 -16.15
C GLU A 161 4.61 -5.45 -15.13
N THR A 162 5.30 -5.77 -14.04
CA THR A 162 4.76 -6.56 -12.92
C THR A 162 3.57 -5.85 -12.28
N LEU A 163 3.70 -4.56 -11.98
CA LEU A 163 2.61 -3.77 -11.42
C LEU A 163 1.44 -3.65 -12.40
N ALA A 164 1.70 -3.48 -13.70
CA ALA A 164 0.65 -3.46 -14.72
C ALA A 164 -0.13 -4.79 -14.78
N GLN A 165 0.56 -5.94 -14.65
CA GLN A 165 -0.10 -7.26 -14.56
C GLN A 165 -0.95 -7.38 -13.29
N ILE A 166 -0.41 -7.01 -12.12
CA ILE A 166 -1.16 -7.01 -10.86
C ILE A 166 -2.42 -6.14 -10.96
N ILE A 167 -2.31 -4.95 -11.55
CA ILE A 167 -3.43 -4.04 -11.78
C ILE A 167 -4.45 -4.69 -12.74
N ASN A 168 -4.01 -5.30 -13.83
CA ASN A 168 -4.89 -5.95 -14.80
C ASN A 168 -5.65 -7.15 -14.22
N ASP A 169 -5.00 -7.93 -13.35
CA ASP A 169 -5.61 -9.11 -12.73
C ASP A 169 -6.57 -8.70 -11.62
N PHE A 170 -6.16 -7.73 -10.80
CA PHE A 170 -7.01 -7.19 -9.75
C PHE A 170 -8.16 -6.35 -10.29
N ARG A 171 -8.07 -5.75 -11.49
CA ARG A 171 -9.11 -4.90 -12.12
C ARG A 171 -9.70 -3.86 -11.14
N PRO A 172 -8.87 -2.98 -10.56
CA PRO A 172 -9.33 -1.98 -9.61
C PRO A 172 -10.26 -0.95 -10.26
N ASP A 173 -11.21 -0.45 -9.47
CA ASP A 173 -11.97 0.76 -9.78
C ASP A 173 -11.24 2.02 -9.28
N TRP A 174 -10.46 1.89 -8.20
CA TRP A 174 -9.59 2.92 -7.63
C TRP A 174 -8.18 2.38 -7.36
N ILE A 175 -7.17 3.19 -7.66
CA ILE A 175 -5.78 2.92 -7.30
C ILE A 175 -5.30 4.06 -6.39
N ASN A 176 -4.69 3.72 -5.26
CA ASN A 176 -4.05 4.65 -4.33
C ASN A 176 -2.55 4.35 -4.27
N SER A 177 -1.73 5.40 -4.10
CA SER A 177 -0.28 5.29 -3.92
C SER A 177 0.26 6.47 -3.11
N GLN A 178 1.52 6.43 -2.71
CA GLN A 178 2.25 7.62 -2.26
C GLN A 178 2.39 8.67 -3.37
N ASP A 179 2.78 9.87 -2.95
CA ASP A 179 2.99 11.05 -3.78
C ASP A 179 4.03 10.84 -4.88
N TYR A 180 3.61 11.03 -6.13
CA TYR A 180 4.45 11.08 -7.32
C TYR A 180 4.39 12.42 -8.05
N VAL A 181 3.66 13.39 -7.49
CA VAL A 181 3.54 14.75 -8.02
C VAL A 181 4.74 15.58 -7.59
N HIS A 182 5.12 15.46 -6.32
CA HIS A 182 6.30 16.14 -5.80
C HIS A 182 7.59 15.35 -6.12
N PRO A 183 8.68 16.04 -6.49
CA PRO A 183 9.93 15.38 -6.84
C PRO A 183 10.65 14.82 -5.61
N TYR A 184 11.61 13.91 -5.87
CA TYR A 184 12.59 13.48 -4.88
C TYR A 184 13.24 14.67 -4.16
N GLY A 185 13.50 14.52 -2.86
CA GLY A 185 14.12 15.57 -2.04
C GLY A 185 13.16 16.69 -1.60
N SER A 186 11.85 16.51 -1.78
CA SER A 186 10.81 17.44 -1.29
C SER A 186 10.49 17.28 0.21
N GLY A 187 11.27 16.47 0.94
CA GLY A 187 11.12 16.23 2.38
C GLY A 187 10.37 14.93 2.74
N ASP A 188 9.92 14.17 1.74
CA ASP A 188 9.36 12.83 1.94
C ASP A 188 10.44 11.74 1.75
N HIS A 189 10.10 10.51 2.13
CA HIS A 189 10.99 9.35 1.92
C HIS A 189 11.20 9.06 0.44
N SER A 190 12.43 8.71 0.05
CA SER A 190 12.78 8.33 -1.33
C SER A 190 11.86 7.24 -1.89
N ASP A 191 11.69 6.14 -1.14
CA ASP A 191 10.81 5.04 -1.53
C ASP A 191 9.34 5.45 -1.66
N HIS A 192 8.84 6.45 -0.92
CA HIS A 192 7.47 6.96 -1.12
C HIS A 192 7.33 7.55 -2.53
N THR A 193 8.28 8.43 -2.90
CA THR A 193 8.31 9.02 -4.25
C THR A 193 8.45 7.93 -5.31
N SER A 194 9.35 6.96 -5.11
CA SER A 194 9.52 5.84 -6.04
C SER A 194 8.28 4.98 -6.16
N ALA A 195 7.62 4.63 -5.06
CA ALA A 195 6.40 3.82 -5.05
C ALA A 195 5.28 4.51 -5.83
N GLY A 196 5.06 5.80 -5.57
CA GLY A 196 4.16 6.64 -6.36
C GLY A 196 4.45 6.59 -7.86
N LEU A 197 5.72 6.77 -8.24
CA LEU A 197 6.14 6.79 -9.63
C LEU A 197 5.95 5.42 -10.32
N PHE A 198 6.35 4.33 -9.67
CA PHE A 198 6.16 2.97 -10.20
C PHE A 198 4.69 2.58 -10.29
N ALA A 199 3.87 2.93 -9.30
CA ALA A 199 2.42 2.71 -9.32
C ALA A 199 1.76 3.48 -10.49
N ASN A 200 2.12 4.75 -10.67
CA ASN A 200 1.57 5.59 -11.73
C ASN A 200 1.98 5.11 -13.14
N GLU A 201 3.24 4.71 -13.35
CA GLU A 201 3.64 4.12 -14.64
C GLU A 201 3.02 2.74 -14.87
N GLY A 202 2.97 1.88 -13.85
CA GLY A 202 2.29 0.58 -13.93
C GLY A 202 0.81 0.74 -14.29
N ALA A 203 0.13 1.75 -13.74
CA ALA A 203 -1.24 2.07 -14.09
C ALA A 203 -1.39 2.50 -15.56
N LYS A 204 -0.48 3.35 -16.08
CA LYS A 204 -0.48 3.77 -17.50
C LYS A 204 -0.26 2.62 -18.48
N GLU A 205 0.58 1.66 -18.12
CA GLU A 205 0.84 0.45 -18.92
C GLU A 205 -0.24 -0.64 -18.75
N SER A 206 -1.16 -0.45 -17.80
CA SER A 206 -2.28 -1.36 -17.56
C SER A 206 -3.53 -0.99 -18.38
N ARG A 207 -4.61 -1.76 -18.19
CA ARG A 207 -5.93 -1.48 -18.76
C ARG A 207 -6.75 -0.50 -17.90
N PHE A 208 -6.24 -0.08 -16.75
CA PHE A 208 -6.91 0.88 -15.87
C PHE A 208 -7.14 2.21 -16.59
N GLN A 209 -8.35 2.74 -16.52
CA GLN A 209 -8.75 3.97 -17.23
C GLN A 209 -8.86 5.19 -16.29
N GLY A 210 -8.64 5.00 -14.99
CA GLY A 210 -8.69 6.06 -13.99
C GLY A 210 -7.31 6.69 -13.76
N ASN A 211 -7.26 7.56 -12.75
CA ASN A 211 -6.00 8.13 -12.23
C ASN A 211 -5.62 7.43 -10.93
N VAL A 212 -4.32 7.30 -10.67
CA VAL A 212 -3.80 6.88 -9.36
C VAL A 212 -3.95 8.05 -8.38
N MET A 213 -4.56 7.84 -7.22
CA MET A 213 -4.64 8.85 -6.17
C MET A 213 -3.30 8.94 -5.43
N ALA A 214 -2.72 10.14 -5.36
CA ALA A 214 -1.39 10.35 -4.80
C ALA A 214 -1.48 10.91 -3.37
N TYR A 215 -1.20 10.10 -2.35
CA TYR A 215 -1.24 10.53 -0.94
C TYR A 215 0.11 11.06 -0.47
N ARG A 216 0.11 12.22 0.20
CA ARG A 216 1.33 12.85 0.77
C ARG A 216 1.78 12.11 2.03
N GLY A 217 3.09 11.88 2.16
CA GLY A 217 3.70 11.20 3.31
C GLY A 217 4.18 12.17 4.39
N TYR A 218 5.47 12.10 4.74
CA TYR A 218 6.03 12.77 5.91
C TYR A 218 5.86 14.29 5.97
N PRO A 219 5.90 15.06 4.85
CA PRO A 219 5.68 16.50 4.88
C PRO A 219 4.33 16.93 5.45
N THR A 220 3.34 16.03 5.50
CA THR A 220 2.02 16.34 6.05
C THR A 220 2.07 16.84 7.49
N LYS A 221 3.07 16.46 8.31
CA LYS A 221 3.15 16.90 9.73
C LYS A 221 3.11 18.42 9.93
N ASP A 222 3.51 19.19 8.92
CA ASP A 222 3.55 20.65 8.94
C ASP A 222 2.27 21.32 8.40
N GLU A 223 1.33 20.52 7.88
CA GLU A 223 0.02 20.98 7.41
C GLU A 223 -0.98 21.14 8.57
N PRO A 224 -2.15 21.76 8.40
CA PRO A 224 -3.23 21.70 9.38
C PRO A 224 -3.71 20.27 9.66
N ALA A 225 -4.22 19.99 10.87
CA ALA A 225 -4.91 18.73 11.13
C ALA A 225 -6.24 18.69 10.37
N ASN A 226 -6.55 17.59 9.69
CA ASN A 226 -7.79 17.44 8.91
C ASN A 226 -8.53 16.10 9.15
N VAL A 227 -7.96 15.18 9.94
CA VAL A 227 -8.63 13.95 10.38
C VAL A 227 -9.01 14.09 11.85
N ALA A 228 -10.30 13.91 12.18
CA ALA A 228 -10.84 14.10 13.52
C ALA A 228 -12.00 13.14 13.83
N GLY A 229 -12.43 13.12 15.09
CA GLY A 229 -13.58 12.34 15.53
C GLY A 229 -13.41 10.82 15.30
N SER A 230 -14.48 10.15 14.91
CA SER A 230 -14.49 8.69 14.73
C SER A 230 -13.46 8.19 13.72
N ASP A 231 -13.15 8.97 12.70
CA ASP A 231 -12.17 8.59 11.68
C ASP A 231 -10.76 8.61 12.26
N LEU A 232 -10.44 9.63 13.08
CA LEU A 232 -9.18 9.68 13.80
C LEU A 232 -9.06 8.53 14.81
N ASP A 233 -10.12 8.24 15.55
CA ASP A 233 -10.12 7.16 16.55
C ASP A 233 -9.87 5.79 15.88
N ARG A 234 -10.54 5.51 14.76
CA ARG A 234 -10.35 4.27 13.98
C ARG A 234 -8.96 4.21 13.36
N LYS A 235 -8.46 5.32 12.79
CA LYS A 235 -7.11 5.42 12.22
C LYS A 235 -6.04 5.14 13.27
N LYS A 236 -6.14 5.77 14.45
CA LYS A 236 -5.25 5.52 15.59
C LYS A 236 -5.31 4.07 16.04
N ALA A 237 -6.50 3.50 16.18
CA ALA A 237 -6.65 2.10 16.59
C ALA A 237 -5.99 1.13 15.59
N ALA A 238 -6.13 1.35 14.29
CA ALA A 238 -5.46 0.58 13.24
C ALA A 238 -3.93 0.72 13.33
N PHE A 239 -3.43 1.96 13.41
CA PHE A 239 -2.00 2.23 13.48
C PHE A 239 -1.36 1.67 14.76
N TYR A 240 -2.03 1.79 15.91
CA TYR A 240 -1.53 1.24 17.17
C TYR A 240 -1.53 -0.29 17.18
N THR A 241 -2.46 -0.92 16.47
CA THR A 241 -2.44 -2.36 16.23
C THR A 241 -1.17 -2.77 15.48
N TYR A 242 -0.84 -2.05 14.39
CA TYR A 242 0.41 -2.24 13.65
C TYR A 242 1.64 -1.97 14.53
N GLY A 243 1.66 -0.86 15.27
CA GLY A 243 2.82 -0.39 16.05
C GLY A 243 3.27 -1.36 17.15
N ASN A 244 2.45 -2.32 17.56
CA ASN A 244 2.88 -3.39 18.48
C ASN A 244 3.88 -4.37 17.85
N TYR A 245 4.02 -4.36 16.52
CA TYR A 245 4.90 -5.24 15.75
C TYR A 245 6.11 -4.51 15.16
N ASP A 246 6.19 -3.19 15.32
CA ASP A 246 7.28 -2.37 14.82
C ASP A 246 7.91 -1.62 15.99
N SER A 247 9.15 -2.01 16.33
CA SER A 247 9.90 -1.41 17.44
C SER A 247 10.24 0.07 17.27
N VAL A 248 10.10 0.62 16.05
CA VAL A 248 10.36 2.03 15.74
C VAL A 248 9.08 2.86 15.77
N ALA A 249 7.93 2.25 15.46
CA ALA A 249 6.63 2.90 15.53
C ALA A 249 6.12 3.03 16.97
N CYS A 250 5.22 3.99 17.19
CA CYS A 250 4.48 4.09 18.44
C CYS A 250 3.17 3.26 18.40
N SER A 251 2.74 2.73 19.55
CA SER A 251 1.55 1.87 19.66
C SER A 251 0.46 2.39 20.61
N SER A 252 0.54 3.66 21.00
CA SER A 252 -0.51 4.36 21.78
C SER A 252 -0.29 5.87 21.75
N ASP A 253 -1.31 6.65 22.09
CA ASP A 253 -1.16 8.12 22.24
C ASP A 253 0.00 8.50 23.14
N GLN A 254 0.17 7.79 24.28
CA GLN A 254 1.24 8.05 25.23
C GLN A 254 2.63 7.77 24.65
N LEU A 255 2.77 6.75 23.79
CA LEU A 255 4.02 6.41 23.12
C LEU A 255 4.28 7.29 21.90
N CYS A 256 3.22 7.82 21.26
CA CYS A 256 3.36 8.74 20.13
C CYS A 256 3.66 10.17 20.58
N ALA A 257 3.29 10.55 21.81
CA ALA A 257 3.46 11.91 22.32
C ALA A 257 4.89 12.44 22.11
N GLY A 258 5.02 13.58 21.43
CA GLY A 258 6.29 14.22 21.12
C GLY A 258 7.05 13.65 19.92
N THR A 259 6.54 12.59 19.28
CA THR A 259 7.08 12.05 18.03
C THR A 259 6.37 12.65 16.82
N ASP A 260 6.90 12.45 15.62
CA ASP A 260 6.20 12.89 14.40
C ASP A 260 4.94 12.05 14.11
N TYR A 261 4.82 10.82 14.64
CA TYR A 261 3.60 10.00 14.52
C TYR A 261 2.38 10.68 15.15
N GLU A 262 2.56 11.41 16.27
CA GLU A 262 1.48 12.21 16.87
C GLU A 262 0.90 13.22 15.86
N LYS A 263 1.75 13.78 14.99
CA LYS A 263 1.34 14.75 13.98
C LYS A 263 0.77 14.07 12.74
N TRP A 264 1.43 13.02 12.24
CA TRP A 264 0.98 12.32 11.03
C TRP A 264 -0.41 11.70 11.20
N LEU A 265 -0.72 11.13 12.38
CA LEU A 265 -2.02 10.50 12.64
C LEU A 265 -3.22 11.45 12.49
N LEU A 266 -3.02 12.75 12.68
CA LEU A 266 -4.07 13.78 12.59
C LEU A 266 -4.38 14.21 11.13
N ARG A 267 -3.71 13.61 10.14
CA ARG A 267 -3.65 14.17 8.79
C ARG A 267 -3.76 13.11 7.70
N GLN A 268 -4.32 13.53 6.58
CA GLN A 268 -4.34 12.78 5.32
C GLN A 268 -4.48 13.80 4.18
N TYR A 269 -3.56 13.80 3.23
CA TYR A 269 -3.55 14.76 2.14
C TYR A 269 -3.31 14.06 0.81
N ILE A 270 -3.91 14.60 -0.25
CA ILE A 270 -3.78 14.11 -1.62
C ILE A 270 -3.06 15.17 -2.43
N ALA A 271 -1.99 14.79 -3.12
CA ALA A 271 -1.13 15.68 -3.89
C ALA A 271 -1.69 16.04 -5.29
N ASN A 272 -2.50 15.17 -5.89
CA ASN A 272 -3.01 15.36 -7.26
C ASN A 272 -4.49 15.77 -7.34
N ASN A 273 -5.05 16.26 -6.24
CA ASN A 273 -6.37 16.91 -6.17
C ASN A 273 -6.27 18.41 -5.79
N GLU A 274 -5.06 18.97 -5.79
CA GLU A 274 -4.79 20.39 -5.57
C GLU A 274 -4.76 21.19 -6.89
#